data_AF-A0A920RJ74-F1
#
_entry.id   AF-A0A920RJ74-F1
#
_cell.length_a   1.000
_cell.length_b   1.000
_cell.length_c   1.000
_cell.angle_alpha   90.00
_cell.angle_beta   90.00
_cell.angle_gamma   90.00
#
_symmetry.space_group_name_H-M   'P 1'
#
loop_
_entity.id
_entity.type
_entity.pdbx_description
1 polymer ?
#
loop_
_entity_poly.entity_id
_entity_poly.type
_entity_poly.pdbx_seq_one_letter_code
_entity_poly.pdbx_strand_id
1 'polypeptide(L)'
;MSNFSQPARDHLEGIPSVVLDPKLSDTARTASVAFTTSTYGINTGGTVYRMDDVPIPLRPAFDSPYKSDLEILRGIESRIRQRQLAEPLPDPAVSGA
;
A
#
# COMPACT_ATOMS: atom_id res chain seq x y z
N MET A 1 5.70 13.84 0.83
CA MET A 1 7.04 13.38 1.24
C MET A 1 7.81 14.35 2.17
N SER A 2 7.12 15.24 2.91
CA SER A 2 7.75 16.26 3.76
C SER A 2 8.55 15.71 4.96
N ASN A 3 8.35 14.44 5.33
CA ASN A 3 8.98 13.83 6.49
C ASN A 3 10.31 13.12 6.18
N PHE A 4 10.72 13.07 4.91
CA PHE A 4 12.02 12.48 4.50
C PHE A 4 13.09 13.57 4.29
N SER A 5 14.37 13.18 4.41
CA SER A 5 15.51 14.01 3.98
C SER A 5 15.50 14.21 2.47
N GLN A 6 16.17 15.27 1.97
CA GLN A 6 16.19 15.55 0.54
C GLN A 6 16.72 14.37 -0.31
N PRO A 7 17.84 13.71 0.04
CA PRO A 7 18.33 12.58 -0.75
C PRO A 7 17.34 11.41 -0.85
N ALA A 8 16.54 11.17 0.19
CA ALA A 8 15.53 10.11 0.18
C ALA A 8 14.34 10.48 -0.73
N ARG A 9 13.97 11.76 -0.79
CA ARG A 9 12.93 12.25 -1.72
C ARG A 9 13.38 12.08 -3.16
N ASP A 10 14.59 12.53 -3.49
CA ASP A 10 15.16 12.43 -4.84
C ASP A 10 15.21 10.97 -5.32
N HIS A 11 15.58 10.04 -4.43
CA HIS A 11 15.56 8.62 -4.74
C HIS A 11 14.15 8.07 -4.96
N LEU A 12 13.19 8.43 -4.09
CA LEU A 12 11.79 7.99 -4.21
C LEU A 12 11.11 8.52 -5.48
N GLU A 13 11.49 9.69 -5.98
CA GLU A 13 11.02 10.23 -7.26
C GLU A 13 11.57 9.45 -8.46
N GLY A 14 12.73 8.81 -8.32
CA GLY A 14 13.38 8.04 -9.38
C GLY A 14 12.90 6.60 -9.53
N ILE A 15 12.03 6.10 -8.65
CA ILE A 15 11.54 4.71 -8.66
C ILE A 15 10.02 4.63 -8.72
N PRO A 16 9.44 3.59 -9.35
CA PRO A 16 8.01 3.38 -9.28
C PRO A 16 7.61 3.03 -7.84
N SER A 17 6.66 3.79 -7.29
CA SER A 17 6.20 3.61 -5.92
C SER A 17 4.70 3.30 -5.87
N VAL A 18 4.33 2.47 -4.90
CA VAL A 18 2.95 2.11 -4.59
C VAL A 18 2.64 2.59 -3.19
N VAL A 19 1.57 3.37 -3.03
CA VAL A 19 1.13 3.92 -1.74
C VAL A 19 -0.22 3.36 -1.36
N LEU A 20 -0.38 2.97 -0.09
CA LEU A 20 -1.64 2.60 0.53
C LEU A 20 -1.91 3.62 1.63
N ASP A 21 -2.92 4.46 1.45
CA ASP A 21 -3.26 5.51 2.41
C ASP A 21 -4.79 5.72 2.47
N PRO A 22 -5.38 6.01 3.64
CA PRO A 22 -6.80 6.32 3.75
C PRO A 22 -7.15 7.74 3.26
N LYS A 23 -6.14 8.61 3.06
CA LYS A 23 -6.29 10.01 2.64
C LYS A 23 -5.26 10.35 1.58
N LEU A 24 -5.61 11.27 0.68
CA LEU A 24 -4.69 11.71 -0.36
C LEU A 24 -3.55 12.56 0.23
N SER A 25 -2.41 11.91 0.49
CA SER A 25 -1.18 12.52 0.97
C SER A 25 -0.33 13.12 -0.17
N ASP A 26 0.65 13.96 0.14
CA ASP A 26 1.64 14.43 -0.86
C ASP A 26 2.42 13.26 -1.46
N THR A 27 2.66 12.21 -0.68
CA THR A 27 3.36 11.01 -1.16
C THR A 27 2.48 10.22 -2.12
N ALA A 28 1.17 10.13 -1.87
CA ALA A 28 0.23 9.50 -2.80
C ALA A 28 0.11 10.25 -4.13
N ARG A 29 0.29 11.58 -4.14
CA ARG A 29 0.24 12.41 -5.36
C ARG A 29 1.39 12.14 -6.34
N THR A 30 2.56 11.75 -5.84
CA THR A 30 3.73 11.45 -6.68
C THR A 30 3.94 9.96 -6.91
N ALA A 31 3.07 9.10 -6.37
CA ALA A 31 3.17 7.65 -6.52
C ALA A 31 2.71 7.19 -7.91
N SER A 32 3.29 6.09 -8.40
CA SER A 32 2.86 5.46 -9.65
C SER A 32 1.50 4.78 -9.51
N VAL A 33 1.20 4.24 -8.32
CA VAL A 33 -0.10 3.69 -7.95
C VAL A 33 -0.45 4.12 -6.52
N ALA A 34 -1.65 4.64 -6.32
CA ALA A 34 -2.17 4.99 -5.01
C ALA A 34 -3.49 4.26 -4.73
N PHE A 35 -3.50 3.41 -3.70
CA PHE A 35 -4.70 2.74 -3.21
C PHE A 35 -5.30 3.53 -2.05
N THR A 36 -6.59 3.84 -2.15
CA THR A 36 -7.35 4.36 -1.00
C THR A 36 -7.81 3.21 -0.12
N THR A 37 -7.39 3.22 1.15
CA THR A 37 -7.71 2.17 2.13
C THR A 37 -8.74 2.62 3.16
N SER A 38 -9.40 1.64 3.78
CA SER A 38 -10.25 1.86 4.96
C SER A 38 -9.43 2.37 6.15
N THR A 39 -9.98 3.24 6.99
CA THR A 39 -9.24 3.75 8.16
C THR A 39 -9.29 2.76 9.34
N TYR A 40 -8.12 2.37 9.86
CA TYR A 40 -8.02 1.53 11.05
C TYR A 40 -8.63 2.20 12.29
N GLY A 41 -9.30 1.42 13.14
CA GLY A 41 -9.92 1.90 14.37
C GLY A 41 -11.20 2.71 14.16
N ILE A 42 -11.52 3.10 12.93
CA ILE A 42 -12.80 3.70 12.55
C ILE A 42 -13.61 2.69 11.73
N ASN A 43 -13.00 2.10 10.70
CA ASN A 43 -13.66 1.18 9.80
C ASN A 43 -13.13 -0.24 9.83
N THR A 44 -11.83 -0.39 10.06
CA THR A 44 -11.16 -1.69 10.06
C THR A 44 -10.59 -1.97 11.43
N GLY A 45 -10.82 -3.20 11.92
CA GLY A 45 -10.31 -3.65 13.20
C GLY A 45 -8.82 -3.96 13.15
N GLY A 46 -8.36 -4.76 14.10
CA GLY A 46 -6.97 -5.20 14.19
C GLY A 46 -6.37 -4.91 15.56
N THR A 47 -5.05 -4.98 15.64
CA THR A 47 -4.30 -4.80 16.87
C THR A 47 -3.22 -3.76 16.65
N VAL A 48 -3.19 -2.75 17.50
CA VAL A 48 -2.08 -1.79 17.56
C VAL A 48 -1.27 -2.06 18.81
N TYR A 49 0.03 -1.81 18.74
CA TYR A 49 0.91 -1.89 19.87
C TYR A 49 1.18 -0.48 20.39
N ARG A 50 1.00 -0.30 21.69
CA ARG A 50 1.42 0.92 22.38
C ARG A 50 2.94 0.89 22.57
N MET A 51 3.54 2.04 22.91
CA MET A 51 4.99 2.18 23.11
C MET A 51 5.59 1.27 24.21
N ASP A 52 4.75 0.66 25.05
CA ASP A 52 5.13 -0.30 26.08
C ASP A 52 4.80 -1.76 25.68
N ASP A 53 4.69 -2.02 24.37
CA ASP A 53 4.38 -3.33 23.77
C ASP A 53 3.04 -3.95 24.16
N VAL A 54 2.17 -3.18 24.83
CA VAL A 54 0.83 -3.64 25.17
C VAL A 54 -0.05 -3.69 23.90
N PRO A 55 -0.60 -4.86 23.54
CA PRO A 55 -1.51 -4.98 22.41
C PRO A 55 -2.88 -4.41 22.75
N ILE A 56 -3.41 -3.53 21.90
CA ILE A 56 -4.72 -2.91 22.05
C ILE A 56 -5.58 -3.27 20.84
N PRO A 57 -6.72 -3.96 21.03
CA PRO A 57 -7.63 -4.26 19.94
C PRO A 57 -8.37 -2.99 19.49
N LEU A 58 -8.37 -2.76 18.18
CA LEU A 58 -9.12 -1.69 17.54
C LEU A 58 -10.59 -2.10 17.37
N ARG A 59 -11.50 -1.16 17.65
CA ARG A 59 -12.95 -1.37 17.58
C ARG A 59 -13.55 -0.49 16.48
N PRO A 60 -13.90 -1.05 15.30
CA PRO A 60 -14.57 -0.32 14.24
C PRO A 60 -15.91 0.27 14.70
N ALA A 61 -16.20 1.48 14.27
CA ALA A 61 -17.46 2.18 14.54
C ALA A 61 -18.38 2.21 13.31
N PHE A 62 -17.84 2.19 12.09
CA PHE A 62 -18.61 2.32 10.84
C PHE A 62 -18.01 1.47 9.73
N ASP A 63 -18.81 0.94 8.81
CA ASP A 63 -18.26 0.26 7.63
C ASP A 63 -17.55 1.24 6.66
N SER A 64 -16.61 0.73 5.87
CA SER A 64 -15.94 1.49 4.80
C SER A 64 -16.38 1.01 3.42
N PRO A 65 -16.53 1.90 2.42
CA PRO A 65 -16.61 1.49 1.03
C PRO A 65 -15.25 1.04 0.46
N TYR A 66 -14.15 1.28 1.18
CA TYR A 66 -12.79 0.93 0.77
C TYR A 66 -12.33 -0.36 1.44
N LYS A 67 -11.41 -1.06 0.79
CA LYS A 67 -10.77 -2.27 1.33
C LYS A 67 -9.76 -1.92 2.41
N SER A 68 -9.53 -2.86 3.33
CA SER A 68 -8.39 -2.82 4.24
C SER A 68 -7.07 -3.10 3.53
N ASP A 69 -5.98 -2.61 4.11
CA ASP A 69 -4.63 -2.86 3.61
C ASP A 69 -4.33 -4.36 3.54
N LEU A 70 -4.83 -5.15 4.50
CA LEU A 70 -4.70 -6.60 4.47
C LEU A 70 -5.36 -7.22 3.23
N GLU A 71 -6.56 -6.78 2.87
CA GLU A 71 -7.27 -7.27 1.68
C GLU A 71 -6.55 -6.87 0.39
N ILE A 72 -6.02 -5.64 0.34
CA ILE A 72 -5.24 -5.16 -0.80
C ILE A 72 -3.96 -5.99 -0.93
N LEU A 73 -3.20 -6.16 0.16
CA LEU A 73 -1.95 -6.93 0.16
C LEU A 73 -2.19 -8.40 -0.20
N ARG A 74 -3.25 -9.04 0.31
CA ARG A 74 -3.64 -10.40 -0.08
C ARG A 74 -4.00 -10.49 -1.57
N GLY A 75 -4.69 -9.47 -2.10
CA GLY A 75 -4.99 -9.36 -3.51
C GLY A 75 -3.73 -9.27 -4.37
N ILE A 76 -2.79 -8.40 -3.99
CA ILE A 76 -1.49 -8.25 -4.65
C ILE A 76 -0.71 -9.56 -4.59
N GLU A 77 -0.59 -10.18 -3.41
CA GLU A 77 0.09 -11.46 -3.21
C GLU A 77 -0.47 -12.54 -4.13
N SER A 78 -1.80 -12.71 -4.16
CA SER A 78 -2.48 -13.69 -5.00
C SER A 78 -2.14 -13.49 -6.49
N ARG A 79 -2.15 -12.24 -6.97
CA ARG A 79 -1.81 -11.92 -8.36
C ARG A 79 -0.33 -12.14 -8.67
N ILE A 80 0.56 -11.82 -7.74
CA ILE A 80 2.00 -12.09 -7.89
C ILE A 80 2.23 -13.59 -7.98
N ARG A 81 1.64 -14.40 -7.08
CA ARG A 81 1.75 -15.86 -7.11
C ARG A 81 1.25 -16.42 -8.44
N GLN A 82 0.10 -15.98 -8.91
CA GLN A 82 -0.44 -16.38 -10.22
C GLN A 82 0.52 -16.03 -11.37
N ARG A 83 1.14 -14.85 -11.33
CA ARG A 83 2.10 -14.41 -12.37
C ARG A 83 3.46 -15.11 -12.29
N GLN A 84 3.90 -15.54 -11.12
CA GLN A 84 5.14 -16.29 -10.94
C GLN A 84 4.97 -17.77 -11.28
N LEU A 85 3.77 -18.30 -11.10
CA LEU A 85 3.39 -19.67 -11.49
C LEU A 85 3.01 -19.77 -12.97
N ALA A 86 2.52 -18.69 -13.57
CA ALA A 86 2.46 -18.54 -15.01
C ALA A 86 3.88 -18.26 -15.55
N GLU A 87 4.22 -18.80 -16.72
CA GLU A 87 5.49 -18.55 -17.41
C GLU A 87 5.77 -17.02 -17.51
N PRO A 88 7.03 -16.56 -17.46
CA PRO A 88 7.33 -15.14 -17.39
C PRO A 88 6.67 -14.38 -18.55
N LEU A 89 5.98 -13.29 -18.22
CA LEU A 89 5.51 -12.34 -19.23
C LEU A 89 6.71 -11.88 -20.06
N PRO A 90 6.59 -11.86 -21.41
CA PRO A 90 7.66 -11.34 -22.24
C PRO A 90 8.00 -9.92 -21.81
N ASP A 91 9.29 -9.61 -21.80
CA ASP A 91 9.81 -8.31 -21.40
C ASP A 91 9.10 -7.20 -22.21
N PRO A 92 8.46 -6.21 -21.56
CA PRO A 92 7.80 -5.12 -22.26
C PRO A 92 8.75 -4.32 -23.17
N ALA A 93 10.07 -4.42 -22.98
CA ALA A 93 11.06 -3.83 -23.88
C ALA A 93 11.25 -4.59 -25.21
N VAL A 94 10.81 -5.85 -25.32
CA VAL A 94 11.05 -6.72 -26.49
C VAL A 94 9.83 -6.79 -27.42
N SER A 95 8.65 -6.35 -26.98
CA SER A 95 7.40 -6.41 -27.76
C SER A 95 7.23 -5.29 -28.81
N GLY A 96 8.28 -4.51 -29.08
CA GLY A 96 8.24 -3.30 -29.93
C GLY A 96 9.18 -3.32 -31.14
N ALA A 97 9.57 -4.48 -31.65
CA ALA A 97 10.38 -4.63 -32.87
C ALA A 97 9.60 -5.36 -33.97
#